data_AF-A0A2V5U4D1-F1
#
_entry.id   AF-A0A2V5U4D1-F1
#
_cell.length_a   1.000
_cell.length_b   1.000
_cell.length_c   1.000
_cell.angle_alpha   90.00
_cell.angle_beta   90.00
_cell.angle_gamma   90.00
#
_symmetry.space_group_name_H-M   'P 1'
#
loop_
_entity.id
_entity.type
_entity.pdbx_description
1 polymer ?
#
loop_
_entity_poly.entity_id
_entity_poly.type
_entity_poly.pdbx_seq_one_letter_code
_entity_poly.pdbx_strand_id
1 'polypeptide(L)'
;MKAHSIGVVSLLLAGAIWSETCFAQFPSLPQVPFNLPGGGNAAAAAAVAGLVVYIIEKHEASERQKQIADERARRAYANMSPKRKAALKAKKVRYIAVDTEKNDKTSPRAKKSVMVWDTEKQEVAGNHVYDVKKSPTVGETAKFDKYSAEYVGSGS
;
A
#
# COMPACT_ATOMS: atom_id res chain seq x y z
N MET A 1 62.42 2.15 24.18
CA MET A 1 62.83 0.88 24.83
C MET A 1 61.61 -0.02 24.97
N LYS A 2 61.75 -1.32 24.64
CA LYS A 2 60.77 -2.43 24.72
C LYS A 2 59.55 -2.37 23.78
N ALA A 3 59.08 -3.46 23.15
CA ALA A 3 59.61 -4.77 22.77
C ALA A 3 58.58 -5.39 21.80
N HIS A 4 59.04 -6.17 20.82
CA HIS A 4 58.21 -6.95 19.90
C HIS A 4 57.57 -8.16 20.58
N SER A 5 56.45 -8.64 20.05
CA SER A 5 56.11 -10.07 20.03
C SER A 5 55.21 -10.39 18.83
N ILE A 6 55.69 -11.33 18.03
CA ILE A 6 55.11 -11.91 16.82
C ILE A 6 54.31 -13.15 17.25
N GLY A 7 53.15 -13.38 16.62
CA GLY A 7 52.39 -14.62 16.77
C GLY A 7 51.44 -14.82 15.59
N VAL A 8 51.93 -15.51 14.55
CA VAL A 8 51.18 -15.98 13.38
C VAL A 8 50.59 -17.35 13.71
N VAL A 9 49.28 -17.55 13.53
CA VAL A 9 48.70 -18.85 13.19
C VAL A 9 47.53 -18.63 12.23
N SER A 10 47.77 -18.94 10.96
CA SER A 10 46.74 -19.17 9.96
C SER A 10 46.13 -20.54 10.18
N LEU A 11 44.80 -20.66 10.10
CA LEU A 11 44.13 -21.90 9.74
C LEU A 11 43.05 -21.59 8.70
N LEU A 12 43.35 -21.92 7.45
CA LEU A 12 42.39 -22.19 6.39
C LEU A 12 41.77 -23.57 6.65
N LEU A 13 40.47 -23.75 6.43
CA LEU A 13 39.92 -24.76 5.50
C LEU A 13 38.38 -24.79 5.49
N ALA A 14 37.86 -24.89 4.26
CA ALA A 14 36.68 -25.66 3.79
C ALA A 14 35.30 -25.38 4.44
N GLY A 15 34.19 -25.26 3.72
CA GLY A 15 33.85 -25.78 2.40
C GLY A 15 32.56 -26.61 2.51
N ALA A 16 31.52 -26.13 1.83
CA ALA A 16 30.42 -26.85 1.19
C ALA A 16 29.35 -27.65 2.00
N ILE A 17 28.10 -27.19 1.84
CA ILE A 17 26.85 -27.87 1.39
C ILE A 17 26.44 -29.23 2.04
N TRP A 18 25.17 -29.33 2.50
CA TRP A 18 24.11 -30.27 2.07
C TRP A 18 23.07 -30.54 3.17
N SER A 19 21.84 -30.72 2.69
CA SER A 19 20.53 -30.67 3.33
C SER A 19 20.13 -31.93 4.13
N GLU A 20 18.87 -31.90 4.62
CA GLU A 20 18.03 -33.02 5.12
C GLU A 20 18.25 -33.35 6.61
N THR A 21 17.29 -33.52 7.52
CA THR A 21 15.82 -33.61 7.56
C THR A 21 15.43 -33.55 9.04
N CYS A 22 14.26 -33.02 9.38
CA CYS A 22 13.29 -33.70 10.27
C CYS A 22 12.09 -32.79 10.55
N PHE A 23 10.98 -33.17 9.93
CA PHE A 23 9.64 -32.91 10.39
C PHE A 23 9.52 -33.14 11.90
N ALA A 24 9.16 -32.09 12.64
CA ALA A 24 8.51 -32.24 13.93
C ALA A 24 7.14 -31.57 13.86
N GLN A 25 6.16 -32.44 13.74
CA GLN A 25 4.72 -32.28 13.82
C GLN A 25 4.29 -31.36 14.98
N PHE A 26 3.46 -30.36 14.69
CA PHE A 26 2.84 -29.47 15.66
C PHE A 26 1.89 -30.23 16.61
N PRO A 27 1.87 -29.91 17.91
CA PRO A 27 0.63 -29.87 18.68
C PRO A 27 0.06 -28.44 18.62
N SER A 28 -1.17 -28.33 18.17
CA SER A 28 -1.95 -27.10 18.04
C SER A 28 -2.09 -26.36 19.37
N LEU A 29 -1.49 -25.16 19.46
CA LEU A 29 -1.82 -24.18 20.49
C LEU A 29 -2.91 -23.22 19.99
N PRO A 30 -3.83 -22.80 20.87
CA PRO A 30 -4.88 -21.84 20.52
C PRO A 30 -4.28 -20.48 20.17
N GLN A 31 -4.76 -19.93 19.08
CA GLN A 31 -4.17 -18.77 18.41
C GLN A 31 -4.72 -17.51 19.06
N VAL A 32 -3.85 -16.77 19.76
CA VAL A 32 -4.11 -15.40 20.20
C VAL A 32 -3.17 -14.47 19.43
N PRO A 33 -3.66 -13.62 18.51
CA PRO A 33 -2.75 -12.73 17.79
C PRO A 33 -2.66 -11.39 18.53
N PHE A 34 -1.70 -11.30 19.47
CA PHE A 34 -1.18 -10.01 19.95
C PHE A 34 0.31 -9.86 19.58
N ASN A 35 0.55 -8.91 18.68
CA ASN A 35 1.63 -7.92 18.62
C ASN A 35 2.95 -8.20 19.40
N LEU A 36 4.09 -8.24 18.70
CA LEU A 36 5.33 -7.49 19.02
C LEU A 36 6.40 -7.62 17.89
N PRO A 37 7.39 -6.70 17.85
CA PRO A 37 8.22 -6.34 16.70
C PRO A 37 9.60 -7.00 16.71
N GLY A 38 10.16 -7.18 15.51
CA GLY A 38 11.59 -7.42 15.32
C GLY A 38 11.92 -8.79 14.74
N GLY A 39 12.51 -8.78 13.54
CA GLY A 39 13.41 -9.82 13.05
C GLY A 39 12.78 -11.12 12.59
N GLY A 40 12.46 -11.21 11.29
CA GLY A 40 12.17 -12.48 10.65
C GLY A 40 12.08 -12.32 9.14
N ASN A 41 13.06 -12.84 8.41
CA ASN A 41 12.96 -13.09 6.98
C ASN A 41 11.89 -14.16 6.74
N ALA A 42 10.64 -13.73 6.69
CA ALA A 42 9.54 -14.45 6.09
C ALA A 42 8.92 -13.47 5.10
N ALA A 43 8.69 -13.92 3.87
CA ALA A 43 8.06 -13.14 2.83
C ALA A 43 6.73 -12.57 3.35
N ALA A 44 6.78 -11.33 3.84
CA ALA A 44 5.61 -10.62 4.28
C ALA A 44 4.81 -10.31 3.02
N ALA A 45 3.87 -11.20 2.71
CA ALA A 45 2.61 -10.79 2.13
C ALA A 45 1.99 -9.85 3.16
N ALA A 46 2.41 -8.58 3.13
CA ALA A 46 1.80 -7.51 3.88
C ALA A 46 0.35 -7.45 3.40
N ALA A 47 -0.53 -8.12 4.13
CA ALA A 47 -1.95 -7.97 3.95
C ALA A 47 -2.24 -6.50 4.26
N VAL A 48 -2.51 -5.73 3.21
CA VAL A 48 -2.98 -4.36 3.36
C VAL A 48 -4.35 -4.46 4.04
N ALA A 49 -4.34 -4.35 5.37
CA ALA A 49 -5.52 -4.14 6.20
C ALA A 49 -6.02 -2.72 5.93
N GLY A 50 -6.55 -2.50 4.73
CA GLY A 50 -7.19 -1.26 4.35
C GLY A 50 -8.63 -1.26 4.81
N LEU A 51 -9.10 -0.11 5.27
CA LEU A 51 -10.53 0.12 5.53
C LEU A 51 -11.30 -0.19 4.24
N VAL A 52 -12.31 -1.05 4.30
CA VAL A 52 -13.22 -1.23 3.15
C VAL A 52 -14.11 0.00 3.11
N VAL A 53 -14.01 0.79 2.04
CA VAL A 53 -14.87 1.97 1.90
C VAL A 53 -16.28 1.50 1.59
N TYR A 54 -17.26 2.05 2.31
CA TYR A 54 -18.66 1.78 2.01
C TYR A 54 -19.06 2.54 0.74
N ILE A 55 -18.92 1.87 -0.39
CA ILE A 55 -19.34 2.33 -1.71
C ILE A 55 -20.85 2.13 -1.79
N ILE A 56 -21.58 3.22 -1.99
CA ILE A 56 -23.03 3.21 -2.17
C ILE A 56 -23.34 2.78 -3.59
N GLU A 57 -22.64 3.39 -4.54
CA GLU A 57 -22.92 3.25 -5.95
C GLU A 57 -21.63 3.38 -6.76
N LYS A 58 -21.57 2.64 -7.86
CA LYS A 58 -20.49 2.67 -8.82
C LYS A 58 -21.10 3.03 -10.15
N HIS A 59 -20.68 4.15 -10.73
CA HIS A 59 -21.17 4.60 -12.02
C HIS A 59 -20.01 4.91 -12.96
N GLU A 60 -20.29 4.91 -14.25
CA GLU A 60 -19.30 5.24 -15.27
C GLU A 60 -18.89 6.72 -15.18
N ALA A 61 -17.58 6.98 -15.16
CA ALA A 61 -17.06 8.33 -15.03
C ALA A 61 -17.36 9.15 -16.27
N SER A 62 -17.85 10.39 -16.08
CA SER A 62 -17.93 11.33 -17.20
C SER A 62 -16.52 11.77 -17.64
N GLU A 63 -16.37 12.19 -18.89
CA GLU A 63 -15.09 12.70 -19.40
C GLU A 63 -14.57 13.88 -18.56
N ARG A 64 -15.47 14.76 -18.11
CA ARG A 64 -15.13 15.87 -17.21
C ARG A 64 -14.60 15.36 -15.87
N GLN A 65 -15.22 14.32 -15.29
CA GLN A 65 -14.75 13.73 -14.03
C GLN A 65 -13.37 13.08 -14.20
N LYS A 66 -13.11 12.41 -15.34
CA LYS A 66 -11.80 11.84 -15.65
C LYS A 66 -10.72 12.91 -15.72
N GLN A 67 -10.97 13.99 -16.45
CA GLN A 67 -10.02 15.10 -16.58
C GLN A 67 -9.71 15.73 -15.22
N ILE A 68 -10.73 15.99 -14.41
CA ILE A 68 -10.56 16.56 -13.06
C ILE A 68 -9.82 15.58 -12.15
N ALA A 69 -10.15 14.28 -12.21
CA ALA A 69 -9.46 13.24 -11.44
C ALA A 69 -7.98 13.20 -11.81
N ASP A 70 -7.65 13.19 -13.10
CA ASP A 70 -6.28 13.10 -13.58
C ASP A 70 -5.46 14.34 -13.21
N GLU A 71 -6.01 15.54 -13.41
CA GLU A 71 -5.35 16.79 -13.04
C GLU A 71 -5.09 16.86 -11.52
N ARG A 72 -6.11 16.54 -10.71
CA ARG A 72 -5.99 16.52 -9.25
C ARG A 72 -5.03 15.43 -8.77
N ALA A 73 -5.05 14.25 -9.38
CA ALA A 73 -4.15 13.16 -9.05
C ALA A 73 -2.70 13.52 -9.34
N ARG A 74 -2.43 14.08 -10.52
CA ARG A 74 -1.09 14.57 -10.88
C ARG A 74 -0.62 15.63 -9.90
N ARG A 75 -1.46 16.59 -9.54
CA ARG A 75 -1.14 17.63 -8.56
C ARG A 75 -0.88 17.03 -7.17
N ALA A 76 -1.77 16.16 -6.70
CA ALA A 76 -1.63 15.48 -5.41
C ALA A 76 -0.34 14.66 -5.34
N TYR A 77 -0.03 13.92 -6.41
CA TYR A 77 1.16 13.07 -6.49
C TYR A 77 2.45 13.91 -6.63
N ALA A 78 2.41 15.02 -7.36
CA ALA A 78 3.52 15.96 -7.43
C ALA A 78 3.82 16.58 -6.06
N ASN A 79 2.79 17.00 -5.34
CA ASN A 79 2.90 17.61 -4.00
C ASN A 79 3.10 16.59 -2.87
N MET A 80 3.02 15.29 -3.16
CA MET A 80 3.17 14.24 -2.16
C MET A 80 4.62 14.17 -1.65
N SER A 81 4.78 14.21 -0.32
CA SER A 81 6.09 14.14 0.31
C SER A 81 6.82 12.82 -0.01
N PRO A 82 8.17 12.83 -0.06
CA PRO A 82 8.95 11.62 -0.30
C PRO A 82 8.65 10.51 0.70
N LYS A 83 8.39 10.86 1.97
CA LYS A 83 7.99 9.91 3.03
C LYS A 83 6.69 9.17 2.68
N ARG A 84 5.73 9.87 2.08
CA ARG A 84 4.42 9.32 1.72
C ARG A 84 4.51 8.46 0.46
N LYS A 85 5.30 8.88 -0.54
CA LYS A 85 5.66 8.04 -1.70
C LYS A 85 6.40 6.76 -1.27
N ALA A 86 7.30 6.85 -0.30
CA ALA A 86 7.98 5.69 0.27
C ALA A 86 7.01 4.77 1.02
N ALA A 87 6.05 5.33 1.77
CA ALA A 87 5.01 4.57 2.45
C ALA A 87 4.11 3.79 1.46
N LEU A 88 3.73 4.39 0.33
CA LEU A 88 3.01 3.70 -0.74
C LEU A 88 3.79 2.50 -1.26
N LYS A 89 5.07 2.69 -1.60
CA LYS A 89 5.97 1.62 -2.05
C LYS A 89 6.15 0.52 -1.00
N ALA A 90 6.35 0.89 0.26
CA ALA A 90 6.50 -0.06 1.37
C ALA A 90 5.24 -0.88 1.61
N LYS A 91 4.06 -0.26 1.48
CA LYS A 91 2.75 -0.92 1.60
C LYS A 91 2.32 -1.66 0.33
N LYS A 92 3.12 -1.61 -0.75
CA LYS A 92 2.77 -2.14 -2.09
C LYS A 92 1.45 -1.56 -2.63
N VAL A 93 1.13 -0.32 -2.27
CA VAL A 93 -0.06 0.40 -2.72
C VAL A 93 0.32 1.25 -3.92
N ARG A 94 -0.16 0.87 -5.11
CA ARG A 94 0.16 1.54 -6.38
C ARG A 94 -0.87 2.57 -6.81
N TYR A 95 -2.02 2.58 -6.13
CA TYR A 95 -3.15 3.41 -6.50
C TYR A 95 -3.36 4.51 -5.46
N ILE A 96 -3.83 5.67 -5.91
CA ILE A 96 -4.32 6.74 -5.05
C ILE A 96 -5.77 7.04 -5.38
N ALA A 97 -6.53 7.42 -4.39
CA ALA A 97 -7.95 7.73 -4.49
C ALA A 97 -8.15 9.24 -4.36
N VAL A 98 -8.64 9.85 -5.43
CA VAL A 98 -8.81 11.30 -5.59
C VAL A 98 -10.29 11.69 -5.63
N ASP A 99 -10.61 12.83 -5.03
CA ASP A 99 -11.95 13.40 -5.07
C ASP A 99 -12.25 14.02 -6.43
N THR A 100 -13.41 13.67 -7.00
CA THR A 100 -13.94 14.27 -8.22
C THR A 100 -15.14 15.16 -7.94
N GLU A 101 -15.70 15.76 -8.99
CA GLU A 101 -16.97 16.48 -8.90
C GLU A 101 -18.15 15.51 -8.83
N LYS A 102 -19.17 15.91 -8.06
CA LYS A 102 -20.47 15.24 -8.06
C LYS A 102 -21.26 15.70 -9.29
N ASN A 103 -21.90 14.77 -9.96
CA ASN A 103 -22.76 15.00 -11.12
C ASN A 103 -24.17 14.46 -10.84
N ASP A 104 -25.08 14.57 -11.80
CA ASP A 104 -26.46 14.06 -11.66
C ASP A 104 -26.54 12.54 -11.50
N LYS A 105 -25.47 11.82 -11.88
CA LYS A 105 -25.33 10.36 -11.68
C LYS A 105 -24.82 10.00 -10.28
N THR A 106 -24.39 10.99 -9.51
CA THR A 106 -23.88 10.78 -8.16
C THR A 106 -25.05 10.52 -7.22
N SER A 107 -24.95 9.46 -6.44
CA SER A 107 -26.00 9.14 -5.48
C SER A 107 -26.21 10.32 -4.52
N PRO A 108 -27.44 10.77 -4.23
CA PRO A 108 -27.68 11.87 -3.28
C PRO A 108 -27.25 11.51 -1.86
N ARG A 109 -27.08 10.21 -1.58
CA ARG A 109 -26.56 9.69 -0.31
C ARG A 109 -25.03 9.69 -0.25
N ALA A 110 -24.35 9.93 -1.37
CA ALA A 110 -22.89 9.97 -1.46
C ALA A 110 -22.35 11.24 -0.80
N LYS A 111 -21.46 11.05 0.19
CA LYS A 111 -20.74 12.19 0.78
C LYS A 111 -19.65 12.68 -0.15
N LYS A 112 -18.97 11.77 -0.86
CA LYS A 112 -17.91 12.07 -1.82
C LYS A 112 -17.99 11.14 -3.02
N SER A 113 -17.45 11.61 -4.14
CA SER A 113 -17.27 10.86 -5.37
C SER A 113 -15.77 10.75 -5.61
N VAL A 114 -15.27 9.53 -5.72
CA VAL A 114 -13.84 9.23 -5.69
C VAL A 114 -13.47 8.41 -6.91
N MET A 115 -12.38 8.76 -7.57
CA MET A 115 -11.78 7.98 -8.64
C MET A 115 -10.42 7.46 -8.23
N VAL A 116 -10.06 6.30 -8.77
CA VAL A 116 -8.78 5.66 -8.48
C VAL A 116 -7.81 5.97 -9.61
N TRP A 117 -6.63 6.48 -9.24
CA TRP A 117 -5.54 6.83 -10.14
C TRP A 117 -4.34 5.91 -9.92
N ASP A 118 -3.74 5.46 -11.02
CA ASP A 118 -2.57 4.59 -11.05
C ASP A 118 -1.28 5.44 -11.06
N THR A 119 -0.46 5.28 -10.02
CA THR A 119 0.78 6.05 -9.89
C THR A 119 1.92 5.54 -10.77
N GLU A 120 1.86 4.30 -11.27
CA GLU A 120 2.85 3.74 -12.19
C GLU A 120 2.60 4.20 -13.62
N LYS A 121 1.33 4.13 -14.06
CA LYS A 121 0.92 4.54 -15.40
C LYS A 121 0.62 6.02 -15.55
N GLN A 122 0.46 6.71 -14.43
CA GLN A 122 0.07 8.12 -14.36
C GLN A 122 -1.26 8.42 -15.06
N GLU A 123 -2.22 7.51 -14.91
CA GLU A 123 -3.56 7.61 -15.50
C GLU A 123 -4.62 7.07 -14.53
N VAL A 124 -5.88 7.37 -14.79
CA VAL A 124 -6.99 6.81 -14.00
C VAL A 124 -7.07 5.29 -14.20
N ALA A 125 -7.04 4.52 -13.12
CA ALA A 125 -6.99 3.05 -13.13
C ALA A 125 -8.27 2.36 -13.67
N GLY A 126 -9.34 3.14 -13.89
CA GLY A 126 -10.60 2.65 -14.46
C GLY A 126 -11.60 3.76 -14.77
N ASN A 127 -12.64 3.42 -15.53
CA ASN A 127 -13.70 4.35 -15.93
C ASN A 127 -14.85 4.43 -14.92
N HIS A 128 -14.56 4.32 -13.62
CA HIS A 128 -15.61 4.25 -12.61
C HIS A 128 -15.39 5.27 -11.51
N VAL A 129 -16.47 5.93 -11.14
CA VAL A 129 -16.56 6.77 -9.95
C VAL A 129 -17.16 5.93 -8.84
N TYR A 130 -16.52 5.98 -7.69
CA TYR A 130 -16.95 5.34 -6.47
C TYR A 130 -17.62 6.38 -5.58
N ASP A 131 -18.94 6.26 -5.44
CA ASP A 131 -19.70 7.11 -4.55
C ASP A 131 -19.66 6.55 -3.13
N VAL A 132 -19.01 7.28 -2.24
CA VAL A 132 -18.71 6.80 -0.89
C VAL A 132 -19.59 7.48 0.15
N LYS A 133 -20.14 6.69 1.07
CA LYS A 133 -20.92 7.20 2.19
C LYS A 133 -20.03 7.84 3.25
N LYS A 134 -18.85 7.26 3.46
CA LYS A 134 -17.85 7.73 4.41
C LYS A 134 -16.51 7.77 3.69
N SER A 135 -15.91 8.95 3.62
CA SER A 135 -14.59 9.11 3.01
C SER A 135 -13.51 8.61 3.99
N PRO A 136 -12.45 7.92 3.53
CA PRO A 136 -11.26 7.66 4.33
C PRO A 136 -10.57 8.97 4.72
N THR A 137 -9.67 8.92 5.70
CA THR A 137 -8.83 10.09 6.01
C THR A 137 -7.73 10.22 4.97
N VAL A 138 -7.30 11.45 4.65
CA VAL A 138 -6.17 11.66 3.75
C VAL A 138 -4.92 10.99 4.33
N GLY A 139 -4.32 10.06 3.59
CA GLY A 139 -3.16 9.25 4.02
C GLY A 139 -3.53 7.82 4.43
N GLU A 140 -4.82 7.54 4.51
CA GLU A 140 -5.34 6.22 4.84
C GLU A 140 -5.46 5.37 3.58
N THR A 141 -5.05 4.10 3.68
CA THR A 141 -5.21 3.14 2.60
C THR A 141 -6.56 2.48 2.72
N ALA A 142 -7.36 2.53 1.66
CA ALA A 142 -8.68 1.97 1.64
C ALA A 142 -8.90 1.09 0.40
N LYS A 143 -9.82 0.14 0.50
CA LYS A 143 -10.19 -0.72 -0.63
C LYS A 143 -11.40 -0.13 -1.34
N PHE A 144 -11.21 0.19 -2.61
CA PHE A 144 -12.24 0.63 -3.54
C PHE A 144 -12.45 -0.49 -4.56
N ASP A 145 -13.51 -1.29 -4.37
CA ASP A 145 -13.80 -2.46 -5.22
C ASP A 145 -12.59 -3.43 -5.21
N LYS A 146 -11.95 -3.66 -6.36
CA LYS A 146 -10.74 -4.49 -6.48
C LYS A 146 -9.42 -3.75 -6.23
N TYR A 147 -9.46 -2.43 -6.07
CA TYR A 147 -8.27 -1.59 -5.94
C TYR A 147 -7.98 -1.26 -4.49
N SER A 148 -6.74 -1.43 -4.06
CA SER A 148 -6.27 -0.86 -2.79
C SER A 148 -5.58 0.47 -3.10
N ALA A 149 -6.18 1.57 -2.64
CA ALA A 149 -5.73 2.91 -2.96
C ALA A 149 -5.58 3.76 -1.69
N GLU A 150 -4.55 4.60 -1.66
CA GLU A 150 -4.43 5.59 -0.60
C GLU A 150 -5.27 6.82 -0.90
N TYR A 151 -6.11 7.23 0.05
CA TYR A 151 -6.93 8.41 -0.12
C TYR A 151 -6.09 9.68 -0.02
N VAL A 152 -6.12 10.50 -1.06
CA VAL A 152 -5.40 11.78 -1.15
C VAL A 152 -6.33 12.99 -1.18
N GLY A 153 -7.65 12.77 -1.24
CA GLY A 153 -8.65 13.84 -1.29
C GLY A 153 -8.57 14.64 -2.59
N SER A 154 -8.74 15.96 -2.51
CA SER A 154 -8.74 16.87 -3.67
C SER A 154 -7.35 17.24 -4.21
N GLY A 155 -6.27 16.79 -3.56
CA GLY A 155 -4.90 17.13 -3.97
C GLY A 155 -4.46 18.56 -3.59
N SER A 156 -5.11 19.14 -2.59
CA SER A 156 -4.86 20.46 -2.00
C SER A 156 -4.37 20.34 -0.57
#